data_AF-A0A364M3M2-F1
#
_entry.id   AF-A0A364M3M2-F1
#
_cell.length_a   1.000
_cell.length_b   1.000
_cell.length_c   1.000
_cell.angle_alpha   90.00
_cell.angle_beta   90.00
_cell.angle_gamma   90.00
#
_symmetry.space_group_name_H-M   'P 1'
#
loop_
_entity.id
_entity.type
_entity.pdbx_description
1 polymer ?
#
loop_
_entity_poly.entity_id
_entity_poly.type
_entity_poly.pdbx_seq_one_letter_code
_entity_poly.pdbx_strand_id
1 'polypeptide(L)'
;MAPKKNSKTKVPIQPVPEKRGYEFLGPPGAFAFVTCLPTLIYAFTFLCNDVSGCPAPSLLNPSTLSLDQLKAEVGWPQDGLNGFFDARVTLWVLSYYLLSLVLYVFLPGEEVEGTELACTGRLRYKFNAFPSAVLILSGLALGTYVYGADFAVWTFLWDNYVQVITANLVICTAIAVFVYVRSFSIPAPGQLNPELRQLAPGGHSGNALYDFFIGRELNPRVQLPIPFVSEASRTIDIKVWCEMRPGLLGWNILNLSNIARQYRTYGYVTDSIVLSTAFQLFYVLDGLYMEPAVLTTMDVIMDGLGFMLSFGDMVWVPFVYNFQTRYLAVHPVELGLKGILLILAVTGVGYSIFRGANNQKNRFRTDPNDPRVKHIKYIETASGSKLMTSGWWGMARHINYLGDWLMSWAYSLPTGFAGYTLIESINQTGDVQKRVVQTPEVRGWGMICTYFFLIYFGVLLIHRERRDEEKCKRKYGADWDRYTSLVRSRIVPGIY
;
A
#
# COMPACT_ATOMS: atom_id res chain seq x y z
N MET A 1 14.08 53.79 -19.50
CA MET A 1 14.03 52.33 -19.22
C MET A 1 15.01 52.04 -18.11
N ALA A 2 14.54 51.81 -16.88
CA ALA A 2 15.39 51.38 -15.78
C ALA A 2 15.81 49.92 -15.99
N PRO A 3 17.07 49.54 -15.71
CA PRO A 3 17.54 48.18 -15.94
C PRO A 3 16.84 47.23 -14.98
N LYS A 4 16.29 46.13 -15.52
CA LYS A 4 15.79 45.00 -14.73
C LYS A 4 16.89 44.57 -13.76
N LYS A 5 16.67 44.78 -12.46
CA LYS A 5 17.47 44.20 -11.38
C LYS A 5 17.49 42.69 -11.62
N ASN A 6 18.65 42.14 -11.96
CA ASN A 6 18.90 40.72 -11.94
C ASN A 6 18.60 40.22 -10.51
N SER A 7 17.40 39.66 -10.34
CA SER A 7 17.04 38.86 -9.17
C SER A 7 17.97 37.66 -9.19
N LYS A 8 19.13 37.76 -8.53
CA LYS A 8 19.94 36.58 -8.19
C LYS A 8 19.00 35.64 -7.43
N THR A 9 18.63 34.53 -8.05
CA THR A 9 17.88 33.45 -7.41
C THR A 9 18.66 33.10 -6.14
N LYS A 10 18.13 33.47 -4.97
CA LYS A 10 18.79 33.18 -3.71
C LYS A 10 18.87 31.67 -3.59
N VAL A 11 20.09 31.13 -3.58
CA VAL A 11 20.30 29.70 -3.35
C VAL A 11 19.67 29.35 -2.00
N PRO A 12 18.78 28.34 -1.94
CA PRO A 12 18.15 27.89 -0.70
C PRO A 12 19.17 27.62 0.39
N ILE A 13 18.83 27.95 1.64
CA ILE A 13 19.65 27.66 2.82
C ILE A 13 18.98 26.52 3.59
N GLN A 14 19.78 25.61 4.12
CA GLN A 14 19.26 24.51 4.90
C GLN A 14 18.62 24.99 6.21
N PRO A 15 17.34 24.65 6.48
CA PRO A 15 16.67 25.04 7.71
C PRO A 15 17.17 24.20 8.89
N VAL A 16 16.89 24.68 10.10
CA VAL A 16 16.98 23.84 11.30
C VAL A 16 15.81 22.84 11.24
N PRO A 17 16.08 21.52 11.24
CA PRO A 17 15.02 20.52 11.17
C PRO A 17 14.06 20.62 12.37
N GLU A 18 12.75 20.61 12.10
CA GLU A 18 11.73 20.56 13.14
C GLU A 18 11.86 19.23 13.89
N LYS A 19 12.08 19.28 15.22
CA LYS A 19 12.10 18.06 16.03
C LYS A 19 10.68 17.58 16.32
N ARG A 20 10.33 16.39 15.84
CA ARG A 20 9.12 15.67 16.24
C ARG A 20 9.45 14.54 17.22
N GLY A 21 8.53 14.25 18.13
CA GLY A 21 8.64 13.11 19.03
C GLY A 21 8.54 11.77 18.30
N TYR A 22 8.82 10.68 19.01
CA TYR A 22 8.71 9.33 18.44
C TYR A 22 7.27 9.00 18.05
N GLU A 23 7.12 8.51 16.83
CA GLU A 23 5.93 7.81 16.34
C GLU A 23 6.18 6.29 16.33
N PHE A 24 5.14 5.48 16.07
CA PHE A 24 5.27 4.01 15.97
C PHE A 24 5.92 3.34 17.19
N LEU A 25 5.59 3.77 18.41
CA LEU A 25 6.17 3.28 19.67
C LEU A 25 7.69 3.48 19.79
N GLY A 26 8.28 4.37 19.00
CA GLY A 26 9.71 4.72 19.08
C GLY A 26 10.65 3.55 18.76
N PRO A 27 11.85 3.49 19.37
CA PRO A 27 12.85 2.47 19.05
C PRO A 27 12.38 1.01 19.24
N PRO A 28 11.63 0.63 20.30
CA PRO A 28 11.08 -0.72 20.42
C PRO A 28 10.11 -1.08 19.29
N GLY A 29 9.28 -0.14 18.87
CA GLY A 29 8.40 -0.34 17.72
C GLY A 29 9.20 -0.46 16.43
N ALA A 30 10.15 0.43 16.17
CA ALA A 30 11.05 0.32 15.02
C ALA A 30 11.75 -1.05 14.94
N PHE A 31 12.22 -1.59 16.07
CA PHE A 31 12.77 -2.94 16.12
C PHE A 31 11.74 -4.01 15.69
N ALA A 32 10.53 -3.96 16.24
CA ALA A 32 9.46 -4.89 15.89
C ALA A 32 9.07 -4.80 14.41
N PHE A 33 9.03 -3.60 13.84
CA PHE A 33 8.74 -3.40 12.41
C PHE A 33 9.86 -3.92 11.50
N VAL A 34 11.12 -3.70 11.86
CA VAL A 34 12.25 -4.14 11.03
C VAL A 34 12.43 -5.67 11.07
N THR A 35 12.07 -6.32 12.19
CA THR A 35 12.36 -7.75 12.39
C THR A 35 11.12 -8.66 12.33
N CYS A 36 10.03 -8.29 13.01
CA CYS A 36 8.86 -9.15 13.13
C CYS A 36 7.94 -9.08 11.90
N LEU A 37 7.76 -7.90 11.29
CA LEU A 37 6.85 -7.75 10.16
C LEU A 37 7.27 -8.54 8.91
N PRO A 38 8.56 -8.58 8.51
CA PRO A 38 9.00 -9.47 7.43
C PRO A 38 8.67 -10.94 7.72
N THR A 39 8.83 -11.38 8.97
CA THR A 39 8.50 -12.75 9.41
C THR A 39 6.99 -13.02 9.30
N LEU A 40 6.15 -12.04 9.60
CA LEU A 40 4.69 -12.16 9.50
C LEU A 40 4.22 -12.43 8.05
N ILE A 41 4.88 -11.84 7.04
CA ILE A 41 4.56 -12.09 5.63
C ILE A 41 4.78 -13.55 5.25
N TYR A 42 5.92 -14.13 5.68
CA TYR A 42 6.18 -15.55 5.48
C TYR A 42 5.22 -16.41 6.27
N ALA A 43 4.88 -16.02 7.51
CA ALA A 43 3.91 -16.73 8.32
C ALA A 43 2.56 -16.85 7.60
N PHE A 44 2.02 -15.76 7.02
CA PHE A 44 0.78 -15.87 6.24
C PHE A 44 0.91 -16.81 5.03
N THR A 45 2.06 -16.78 4.35
CA THR A 45 2.35 -17.63 3.19
C THR A 45 2.38 -19.12 3.54
N PHE A 46 2.95 -19.47 4.69
CA PHE A 46 3.12 -20.86 5.11
C PHE A 46 1.95 -21.39 5.93
N LEU A 47 1.35 -20.60 6.81
CA LEU A 47 0.27 -21.05 7.69
C LEU A 47 -1.05 -21.26 6.92
N CYS A 48 -1.19 -20.66 5.75
CA CYS A 48 -2.34 -20.78 4.86
C CYS A 48 -1.84 -20.98 3.43
N ASN A 49 -1.75 -22.25 3.04
CA ASN A 49 -0.95 -22.70 1.90
C ASN A 49 -1.73 -23.66 0.98
N ASP A 50 -1.16 -23.96 -0.19
CA ASP A 50 -1.70 -24.90 -1.18
C ASP A 50 -1.15 -26.34 -1.04
N VAL A 51 -0.56 -26.66 0.11
CA VAL A 51 -0.03 -27.98 0.46
C VAL A 51 -1.00 -28.72 1.38
N SER A 52 -1.25 -28.19 2.56
CA SER A 52 -2.09 -28.81 3.59
C SER A 52 -3.40 -28.09 3.85
N GLY A 53 -3.44 -26.77 3.66
CA GLY A 53 -4.65 -25.97 3.90
C GLY A 53 -4.43 -24.65 4.64
N CYS A 54 -5.54 -24.09 5.11
CA CYS A 54 -5.64 -22.82 5.79
C CYS A 54 -6.58 -22.97 7.02
N PRO A 55 -6.05 -23.27 8.21
CA PRO A 55 -4.64 -23.28 8.59
C PRO A 55 -3.97 -24.64 8.31
N ALA A 56 -2.65 -24.73 8.44
CA ALA A 56 -1.96 -26.02 8.48
C ALA A 56 -2.51 -26.93 9.59
N PRO A 57 -2.83 -28.22 9.33
CA PRO A 57 -3.53 -29.11 10.27
C PRO A 57 -2.92 -29.20 11.68
N SER A 58 -1.59 -29.25 11.79
CA SER A 58 -0.88 -29.33 13.08
C SER A 58 -1.16 -28.14 13.99
N LEU A 59 -1.56 -26.99 13.44
CA LEU A 59 -1.88 -25.79 14.22
C LEU A 59 -3.22 -25.89 14.97
N LEU A 60 -4.10 -26.81 14.55
CA LEU A 60 -5.38 -27.05 15.21
C LEU A 60 -5.20 -27.82 16.53
N ASN A 61 -4.13 -28.61 16.64
CA ASN A 61 -3.81 -29.41 17.82
C ASN A 61 -2.36 -29.13 18.27
N PRO A 62 -2.09 -27.95 18.86
CA PRO A 62 -0.74 -27.54 19.21
C PRO A 62 -0.05 -28.44 20.26
N SER A 63 -0.82 -29.22 21.01
CA SER A 63 -0.30 -30.19 21.99
C SER A 63 0.39 -31.40 21.36
N THR A 64 0.14 -31.70 20.08
CA THR A 64 0.75 -32.82 19.34
C THR A 64 1.70 -32.35 18.24
N LEU A 65 2.06 -31.07 18.25
CA LEU A 65 2.81 -30.45 17.16
C LEU A 65 4.27 -30.92 17.14
N SER A 66 4.67 -31.57 16.04
CA SER A 66 6.07 -31.81 15.69
C SER A 66 6.53 -30.80 14.65
N LEU A 67 7.75 -30.28 14.82
CA LEU A 67 8.36 -29.33 13.87
C LEU A 67 8.50 -29.94 12.47
N ASP A 68 8.85 -31.22 12.39
CA ASP A 68 9.05 -31.90 11.10
C ASP A 68 7.71 -32.14 10.39
N GLN A 69 6.66 -32.43 11.15
CA GLN A 69 5.30 -32.50 10.62
C GLN A 69 4.84 -31.14 10.09
N LEU A 70 5.03 -30.07 10.88
CA LEU A 70 4.66 -28.73 10.45
C LEU A 70 5.42 -28.31 9.18
N LYS A 71 6.72 -28.61 9.08
CA LYS A 71 7.52 -28.34 7.87
C LYS A 71 6.95 -29.03 6.63
N ALA A 72 6.55 -30.29 6.76
CA ALA A 72 5.94 -31.04 5.67
C ALA A 72 4.57 -30.44 5.28
N GLU A 73 3.73 -30.13 6.26
CA GLU A 73 2.39 -29.55 6.03
C GLU A 73 2.45 -28.17 5.38
N VAL A 74 3.39 -27.31 5.78
CA VAL A 74 3.52 -25.96 5.21
C VAL A 74 4.29 -25.92 3.89
N GLY A 75 4.82 -27.05 3.42
CA GLY A 75 5.68 -27.09 2.23
C GLY A 75 7.00 -26.33 2.43
N TRP A 76 7.60 -26.45 3.62
CA TRP A 76 8.89 -25.82 3.90
C TRP A 76 9.95 -26.32 2.91
N PRO A 77 10.78 -25.43 2.31
CA PRO A 77 11.76 -25.85 1.31
C PRO A 77 12.73 -26.90 1.86
N GLN A 78 13.01 -27.94 1.05
CA GLN A 78 13.92 -29.03 1.45
C GLN A 78 15.33 -28.53 1.73
N ASP A 79 15.81 -27.54 0.96
CA ASP A 79 17.11 -26.89 1.15
C ASP A 79 17.12 -25.89 2.32
N GLY A 80 16.07 -25.87 3.15
CA GLY A 80 15.93 -24.96 4.28
C GLY A 80 15.85 -23.50 3.83
N LEU A 81 16.60 -22.63 4.51
CA LEU A 81 16.62 -21.20 4.21
C LEU A 81 17.17 -20.87 2.81
N ASN A 82 17.97 -21.76 2.21
CA ASN A 82 18.47 -21.55 0.86
C ASN A 82 17.34 -21.55 -0.18
N GLY A 83 16.25 -22.28 0.08
CA GLY A 83 15.09 -22.32 -0.81
C GLY A 83 14.31 -20.99 -0.88
N PHE A 84 14.56 -20.06 0.04
CA PHE A 84 13.91 -18.75 0.04
C PHE A 84 14.53 -17.80 -0.98
N PHE A 85 15.78 -18.04 -1.40
CA PHE A 85 16.51 -17.16 -2.29
C PHE A 85 16.90 -17.87 -3.59
N ASP A 86 16.45 -17.33 -4.72
CA ASP A 86 16.97 -17.70 -6.05
C ASP A 86 17.42 -16.42 -6.78
N ALA A 87 18.67 -16.43 -7.25
CA ALA A 87 19.28 -15.30 -7.94
C ALA A 87 18.57 -14.99 -9.27
N ARG A 88 18.11 -16.00 -10.01
CA ARG A 88 17.36 -15.82 -11.26
C ARG A 88 16.00 -15.20 -10.99
N VAL A 89 15.30 -15.63 -9.93
CA VAL A 89 14.03 -15.01 -9.52
C VAL A 89 14.26 -13.53 -9.18
N THR A 90 15.33 -13.24 -8.43
CA THR A 90 15.71 -11.86 -8.10
C THR A 90 15.99 -11.03 -9.35
N LEU A 91 16.68 -11.58 -10.35
CA LEU A 91 16.94 -10.90 -11.62
C LEU A 91 15.65 -10.60 -12.41
N TRP A 92 14.66 -11.49 -12.39
CA TRP A 92 13.36 -11.25 -13.02
C TRP A 92 12.57 -10.15 -12.31
N VAL A 93 12.58 -10.13 -10.98
CA VAL A 93 11.98 -9.04 -10.20
C VAL A 93 12.67 -7.72 -10.53
N LEU A 94 14.01 -7.68 -10.57
CA LEU A 94 14.76 -6.49 -10.99
C LEU A 94 14.45 -6.08 -12.44
N SER A 95 14.17 -7.03 -13.33
CA SER A 95 13.78 -6.75 -14.72
C SER A 95 12.41 -6.09 -14.81
N TYR A 96 11.45 -6.48 -13.97
CA TYR A 96 10.16 -5.78 -13.83
C TYR A 96 10.35 -4.34 -13.33
N TYR A 97 11.23 -4.15 -12.35
CA TYR A 97 11.54 -2.82 -11.80
C TYR A 97 12.22 -1.94 -12.86
N LEU A 98 13.15 -2.53 -13.63
CA LEU A 98 13.81 -1.86 -14.74
C LEU A 98 12.81 -1.49 -15.84
N LEU A 99 11.88 -2.37 -16.21
CA LEU A 99 10.81 -2.05 -17.15
C LEU A 99 9.98 -0.87 -16.66
N SER A 100 9.55 -0.90 -15.39
CA SER A 100 8.80 0.21 -14.77
C SER A 100 9.58 1.52 -14.80
N LEU A 101 10.90 1.47 -14.55
CA LEU A 101 11.77 2.64 -14.62
C LEU A 101 11.96 3.17 -16.04
N VAL A 102 12.14 2.29 -17.03
CA VAL A 102 12.22 2.64 -18.44
C VAL A 102 10.94 3.34 -18.88
N LEU A 103 9.77 2.80 -18.52
CA LEU A 103 8.48 3.43 -18.83
C LEU A 103 8.32 4.79 -18.14
N TYR A 104 8.74 4.92 -16.88
CA TYR A 104 8.78 6.20 -16.16
C TYR A 104 9.58 7.27 -16.92
N VAL A 105 10.80 6.93 -17.33
CA VAL A 105 11.71 7.87 -18.01
C VAL A 105 11.18 8.23 -19.40
N PHE A 106 10.75 7.26 -20.21
CA PHE A 106 10.52 7.48 -21.64
C PHE A 106 9.07 7.77 -22.04
N LEU A 107 8.07 7.32 -21.29
CA LEU A 107 6.69 7.64 -21.64
C LEU A 107 6.39 9.12 -21.38
N PRO A 108 5.58 9.78 -22.21
CA PRO A 108 5.05 11.11 -21.91
C PRO A 108 4.33 11.11 -20.55
N GLY A 109 4.41 12.22 -19.83
CA GLY A 109 3.81 12.37 -18.51
C GLY A 109 3.55 13.83 -18.17
N GLU A 110 2.69 14.04 -17.19
CA GLU A 110 2.42 15.37 -16.63
C GLU A 110 3.56 15.78 -15.70
N GLU A 111 4.11 16.98 -15.89
CA GLU A 111 5.10 17.55 -14.98
C GLU A 111 4.42 18.49 -13.98
N VAL A 112 4.56 18.19 -12.69
CA VAL A 112 3.87 18.90 -11.60
C VAL A 112 4.87 19.35 -10.54
N GLU A 113 4.63 20.52 -9.96
CA GLU A 113 5.41 21.02 -8.82
C GLU A 113 4.83 20.53 -7.50
N GLY A 114 5.71 19.98 -6.64
CA GLY A 114 5.36 19.54 -5.30
C GLY A 114 5.04 20.68 -4.33
N THR A 115 4.82 20.29 -3.08
CA THR A 115 4.64 21.25 -1.99
C THR A 115 5.91 22.04 -1.72
N GLU A 116 5.73 23.22 -1.15
CA GLU A 116 6.85 24.05 -0.73
C GLU A 116 7.61 23.38 0.43
N LEU A 117 8.93 23.27 0.26
CA LEU A 117 9.84 22.71 1.26
C LEU A 117 10.24 23.76 2.31
N ALA A 118 10.69 23.29 3.46
CA ALA A 118 11.15 24.15 4.55
C ALA A 118 12.41 24.95 4.19
N CYS A 119 13.23 24.44 3.27
CA CYS A 119 14.37 25.16 2.69
C CYS A 119 13.97 26.25 1.68
N THR A 120 12.69 26.56 1.48
CA THR A 120 12.15 27.51 0.48
C THR A 120 12.48 27.07 -0.96
N GLY A 121 11.61 26.23 -1.52
CA GLY A 121 11.72 25.70 -2.88
C GLY A 121 10.64 24.66 -3.16
N ARG A 122 10.48 24.29 -4.44
CA ARG A 122 9.55 23.23 -4.87
C ARG A 122 10.29 22.22 -5.73
N LEU A 123 10.03 20.95 -5.46
CA LEU A 123 10.55 19.85 -6.25
C LEU A 123 9.64 19.61 -7.45
N ARG A 124 10.22 19.30 -8.61
CA ARG A 124 9.48 18.90 -9.81
C ARG A 124 9.36 17.40 -9.91
N TYR A 125 8.19 16.94 -10.37
CA TYR A 125 7.84 15.53 -10.53
C TYR A 125 7.26 15.30 -11.91
N LYS A 126 7.44 14.09 -12.44
CA LYS A 126 6.79 13.62 -13.66
C LYS A 126 5.88 12.45 -13.32
N PHE A 127 4.66 12.48 -13.84
CA PHE A 127 3.62 11.49 -13.58
C PHE A 127 3.13 10.84 -14.88
N ASN A 128 3.24 9.52 -14.93
CA ASN A 128 2.83 8.68 -16.05
C ASN A 128 2.59 7.21 -15.59
N ALA A 129 2.23 6.99 -14.32
CA ALA A 129 2.04 5.66 -13.79
C ALA A 129 0.85 4.95 -14.44
N PHE A 130 -0.26 5.67 -14.68
CA PHE A 130 -1.41 5.11 -15.39
C PHE A 130 -1.08 4.58 -16.79
N PRO A 131 -0.51 5.37 -17.73
CA PRO A 131 -0.12 4.83 -19.04
C PRO A 131 0.95 3.73 -18.95
N SER A 132 1.87 3.81 -17.98
CA SER A 132 2.84 2.73 -17.73
C SER A 132 2.13 1.42 -17.36
N ALA A 133 1.14 1.49 -16.46
CA ALA A 133 0.34 0.34 -16.04
C ALA A 133 -0.50 -0.23 -17.18
N VAL A 134 -1.14 0.64 -17.98
CA VAL A 134 -1.90 0.20 -19.17
C VAL A 134 -1.00 -0.60 -20.11
N LEU A 135 0.23 -0.14 -20.38
CA LEU A 135 1.15 -0.87 -21.26
C LEU A 135 1.57 -2.22 -20.68
N ILE A 136 1.92 -2.28 -19.40
CA ILE A 136 2.29 -3.53 -18.72
C ILE A 136 1.12 -4.51 -18.73
N LEU A 137 -0.08 -4.07 -18.31
CA LEU A 137 -1.29 -4.88 -18.31
C LEU A 137 -1.69 -5.32 -19.72
N SER A 138 -1.50 -4.48 -20.74
CA SER A 138 -1.74 -4.87 -22.14
C SER A 138 -0.80 -5.98 -22.59
N GLY A 139 0.48 -5.91 -22.22
CA GLY A 139 1.45 -6.96 -22.49
C GLY A 139 1.09 -8.28 -21.81
N LEU A 140 0.64 -8.22 -20.54
CA LEU A 140 0.17 -9.39 -19.80
C LEU A 140 -1.12 -9.97 -20.39
N ALA A 141 -2.05 -9.13 -20.84
CA ALA A 141 -3.28 -9.54 -21.51
C ALA A 141 -2.99 -10.23 -22.85
N LEU A 142 -2.06 -9.68 -23.65
CA LEU A 142 -1.62 -10.31 -24.90
C LEU A 142 -0.94 -11.67 -24.64
N GLY A 143 -0.05 -11.74 -23.65
CA GLY A 143 0.57 -13.00 -23.24
C GLY A 143 -0.46 -14.04 -22.80
N THR A 144 -1.48 -13.63 -22.05
CA THR A 144 -2.59 -14.48 -21.62
C THR A 144 -3.46 -14.92 -22.79
N TYR A 145 -3.70 -14.05 -23.78
CA TYR A 145 -4.46 -14.40 -24.99
C TYR A 145 -3.74 -15.46 -25.83
N VAL A 146 -2.41 -15.37 -25.94
CA VAL A 146 -1.59 -16.30 -26.74
C VAL A 146 -1.35 -17.63 -26.03
N TYR A 147 -1.00 -17.60 -24.75
CA TYR A 147 -0.55 -18.78 -24.00
C TYR A 147 -1.57 -19.28 -22.95
N GLY A 148 -2.74 -18.64 -22.85
CA GLY A 148 -3.74 -18.98 -21.85
C GLY A 148 -3.24 -18.78 -20.43
N ALA A 149 -3.72 -19.63 -19.50
CA ALA A 149 -3.30 -19.61 -18.11
C ALA A 149 -1.89 -20.16 -17.88
N ASP A 150 -1.28 -20.79 -18.90
CA ASP A 150 0.09 -21.32 -18.87
C ASP A 150 1.14 -20.28 -19.28
N PHE A 151 0.73 -19.02 -19.50
CA PHE A 151 1.65 -17.93 -19.73
C PHE A 151 2.73 -17.87 -18.64
N ALA A 152 4.00 -17.79 -19.05
CA ALA A 152 5.16 -17.96 -18.18
C ALA A 152 5.20 -17.01 -16.98
N VAL A 153 4.62 -15.81 -17.08
CA VAL A 153 4.54 -14.87 -15.94
C VAL A 153 3.64 -15.44 -14.83
N TRP A 154 2.54 -16.11 -15.19
CA TRP A 154 1.57 -16.66 -14.24
C TRP A 154 2.05 -17.96 -13.57
N THR A 155 2.81 -18.80 -14.28
CA THR A 155 3.51 -19.93 -13.64
C THR A 155 4.61 -19.40 -12.72
N PHE A 156 5.48 -18.52 -13.22
CA PHE A 156 6.62 -17.99 -12.49
C PHE A 156 6.24 -17.37 -11.13
N LEU A 157 5.24 -16.49 -11.10
CA LEU A 157 4.82 -15.80 -9.87
C LEU A 157 4.19 -16.74 -8.83
N TRP A 158 3.45 -17.76 -9.29
CA TRP A 158 2.87 -18.75 -8.37
C TRP A 158 3.94 -19.67 -7.80
N ASP A 159 4.78 -20.23 -8.68
CA ASP A 159 5.75 -21.26 -8.32
C ASP A 159 6.93 -20.71 -7.51
N ASN A 160 7.28 -19.43 -7.73
CA ASN A 160 8.40 -18.77 -7.05
C ASN A 160 7.94 -17.74 -6.01
N TYR A 161 6.73 -17.87 -5.47
CA TYR A 161 6.12 -16.84 -4.61
C TYR A 161 6.99 -16.44 -3.40
N VAL A 162 7.58 -17.41 -2.70
CA VAL A 162 8.46 -17.16 -1.54
C VAL A 162 9.75 -16.46 -1.97
N GLN A 163 10.32 -16.84 -3.10
CA GLN A 163 11.52 -16.23 -3.66
C GLN A 163 11.26 -14.82 -4.17
N VAL A 164 10.06 -14.54 -4.70
CA VAL A 164 9.62 -13.21 -5.10
C VAL A 164 9.44 -12.30 -3.86
N ILE A 165 8.87 -12.80 -2.76
CA ILE A 165 8.85 -12.06 -1.48
C ILE A 165 10.27 -11.73 -1.02
N THR A 166 11.15 -12.73 -1.00
CA THR A 166 12.54 -12.58 -0.56
C THR A 166 13.31 -11.58 -1.42
N ALA A 167 13.13 -11.63 -2.75
CA ALA A 167 13.72 -10.67 -3.67
C ALA A 167 13.26 -9.23 -3.35
N ASN A 168 11.96 -9.00 -3.16
CA ASN A 168 11.45 -7.66 -2.82
C ASN A 168 11.94 -7.19 -1.44
N LEU A 169 12.06 -8.09 -0.47
CA LEU A 169 12.61 -7.78 0.86
C LEU A 169 14.08 -7.38 0.80
N VAL A 170 14.89 -8.07 0.00
CA VAL A 170 16.30 -7.72 -0.24
C VAL A 170 16.39 -6.35 -0.92
N ILE A 171 15.58 -6.11 -1.96
CA ILE A 171 15.61 -4.83 -2.70
C ILE A 171 15.17 -3.67 -1.79
N CYS A 172 14.07 -3.80 -1.04
CA CYS A 172 13.60 -2.71 -0.18
C CYS A 172 14.60 -2.42 0.95
N THR A 173 15.22 -3.46 1.52
CA THR A 173 16.27 -3.30 2.53
C THR A 173 17.49 -2.60 1.94
N ALA A 174 17.91 -2.96 0.73
CA ALA A 174 19.02 -2.29 0.04
C ALA A 174 18.73 -0.81 -0.24
N ILE A 175 17.49 -0.49 -0.66
CA ILE A 175 17.04 0.90 -0.84
C ILE A 175 17.08 1.64 0.51
N ALA A 176 16.55 1.06 1.58
CA ALA A 176 16.55 1.67 2.92
C ALA A 176 17.98 1.95 3.41
N VAL A 177 18.91 1.01 3.22
CA VAL A 177 20.33 1.19 3.55
C VAL A 177 20.94 2.31 2.70
N PHE A 178 20.69 2.31 1.39
CA PHE A 178 21.20 3.34 0.48
C PHE A 178 20.75 4.75 0.89
N VAL A 179 19.45 4.95 1.12
CA VAL A 179 18.91 6.27 1.49
C VAL A 179 19.34 6.69 2.89
N TYR A 180 19.48 5.75 3.83
CA TYR A 180 20.01 6.04 5.17
C TYR A 180 21.46 6.52 5.10
N VAL A 181 22.35 5.79 4.41
CA VAL A 181 23.76 6.19 4.23
C VAL A 181 23.86 7.51 3.48
N ARG A 182 23.09 7.68 2.41
CA ARG A 182 23.10 8.91 1.61
C ARG A 182 22.60 10.12 2.39
N SER A 183 21.71 9.95 3.36
CA SER A 183 21.17 11.06 4.15
C SER A 183 22.22 11.81 4.97
N PHE A 184 23.36 11.20 5.28
CA PHE A 184 24.46 11.86 6.00
C PHE A 184 25.20 12.91 5.16
N SER A 185 25.00 12.91 3.84
CA SER A 185 25.52 13.94 2.93
C SER A 185 24.63 15.19 2.83
N ILE A 186 23.50 15.23 3.55
CA ILE A 186 22.60 16.40 3.53
C ILE A 186 23.33 17.60 4.16
N PRO A 187 23.30 18.80 3.54
CA PRO A 187 23.93 19.99 4.10
C PRO A 187 23.49 20.26 5.54
N ALA A 188 24.42 20.76 6.37
CA ALA A 188 24.11 21.14 7.75
C ALA A 188 23.26 22.42 7.79
N PRO A 189 22.47 22.66 8.85
CA PRO A 189 21.68 23.88 9.00
C PRO A 189 22.52 25.15 8.80
N GLY A 190 22.03 26.09 7.99
CA GLY A 190 22.75 27.31 7.63
C GLY A 190 23.67 27.21 6.41
N GLN A 191 23.90 26.01 5.85
CA GLN A 191 24.65 25.83 4.60
C GLN A 191 23.77 26.00 3.36
N LEU A 192 24.40 26.25 2.20
CA LEU A 192 23.71 26.31 0.91
C LEU A 192 23.19 24.91 0.52
N ASN A 193 21.94 24.87 0.07
CA ASN A 193 21.26 23.65 -0.34
C ASN A 193 20.72 23.77 -1.78
N PRO A 194 21.60 23.71 -2.80
CA PRO A 194 21.18 23.82 -4.20
C PRO A 194 20.30 22.64 -4.67
N GLU A 195 20.41 21.48 -4.02
CA GLU A 195 19.67 20.26 -4.38
C GLU A 195 18.32 20.11 -3.66
N LEU A 196 17.94 21.09 -2.82
CA LEU A 196 16.70 21.08 -2.04
C LEU A 196 16.52 19.82 -1.15
N ARG A 197 17.63 19.24 -0.68
CA ARG A 197 17.63 18.03 0.17
C ARG A 197 17.49 18.40 1.65
N GLN A 198 16.44 17.92 2.31
CA GLN A 198 16.18 18.21 3.72
C GLN A 198 15.88 16.96 4.53
N LEU A 199 16.11 17.03 5.84
CA LEU A 199 15.76 15.98 6.76
C LEU A 199 14.25 15.96 7.01
N ALA A 200 13.69 14.76 7.16
CA ALA A 200 12.31 14.59 7.60
C ALA A 200 12.19 14.96 9.10
N PRO A 201 11.12 15.64 9.55
CA PRO A 201 10.93 16.05 10.95
C PRO A 201 11.05 14.92 12.00
N GLY A 202 10.70 13.69 11.62
CA GLY A 202 10.85 12.50 12.48
C GLY A 202 12.20 11.78 12.33
N GLY A 203 12.97 12.09 11.29
CA GLY A 203 14.14 11.33 10.82
C GLY A 203 15.48 11.74 11.42
N HIS A 204 15.50 12.42 12.56
CA HIS A 204 16.73 12.87 13.21
C HIS A 204 16.61 12.82 14.74
N SER A 205 16.16 11.66 15.22
CA SER A 205 15.91 11.39 16.64
C SER A 205 17.18 11.17 17.46
N GLY A 206 18.29 10.81 16.79
CA GLY A 206 19.54 10.40 17.44
C GLY A 206 19.61 8.90 17.75
N ASN A 207 18.54 8.15 17.52
CA ASN A 207 18.55 6.69 17.57
C ASN A 207 18.70 6.10 16.16
N ALA A 208 19.80 5.39 15.89
CA ALA A 208 20.11 4.88 14.57
C ALA A 208 19.07 3.89 14.02
N LEU A 209 18.53 3.00 14.86
CA LEU A 209 17.50 2.04 14.45
C LEU A 209 16.20 2.74 14.07
N TYR A 210 15.78 3.72 14.88
CA TYR A 210 14.58 4.50 14.60
C TYR A 210 14.73 5.35 13.33
N ASP A 211 15.86 6.04 13.18
CA ASP A 211 16.16 6.88 12.01
C ASP A 211 16.29 6.04 10.72
N PHE A 212 16.79 4.81 10.81
CA PHE A 212 16.78 3.84 9.70
C PHE A 212 15.36 3.39 9.34
N PHE A 213 14.53 3.12 10.36
CA PHE A 213 13.15 2.70 10.18
C PHE A 213 12.29 3.80 9.56
N ILE A 214 12.24 4.98 10.17
CA ILE A 214 11.36 6.09 9.76
C ILE A 214 11.88 6.84 8.53
N GLY A 215 13.20 6.78 8.28
CA GLY A 215 13.85 7.49 7.19
C GLY A 215 14.33 8.89 7.57
N ARG A 216 15.59 9.19 7.23
CA ARG A 216 16.24 10.47 7.55
C ARG A 216 15.96 11.56 6.51
N GLU A 217 16.15 11.23 5.24
CA GLU A 217 15.95 12.16 4.11
C GLU A 217 14.47 12.23 3.74
N LEU A 218 13.94 13.44 3.58
CA LEU A 218 12.53 13.62 3.24
C LEU A 218 12.23 13.04 1.86
N ASN A 219 12.86 13.54 0.79
CA ASN A 219 12.57 13.12 -0.59
C ASN A 219 13.87 12.74 -1.32
N PRO A 220 14.42 11.53 -1.10
CA PRO A 220 15.68 11.13 -1.70
C PRO A 220 15.54 10.97 -3.22
N ARG A 221 16.44 11.61 -3.95
CA ARG A 221 16.40 11.68 -5.42
C ARG A 221 17.66 11.17 -6.09
N VAL A 222 17.51 10.42 -7.18
CA VAL A 222 18.62 9.99 -8.04
C VAL A 222 18.40 10.54 -9.44
N GLN A 223 19.39 11.29 -9.92
CA GLN A 223 19.40 11.75 -11.30
C GLN A 223 20.14 10.74 -12.18
N LEU A 224 19.47 10.28 -13.23
CA LEU A 224 20.06 9.40 -14.23
C LEU A 224 20.88 10.22 -15.24
N PRO A 225 22.01 9.70 -15.73
CA PRO A 225 22.88 10.38 -16.70
C PRO A 225 22.33 10.28 -18.14
N ILE A 226 21.06 10.69 -18.34
CA ILE A 226 20.36 10.64 -19.63
C ILE A 226 20.10 12.08 -20.09
N PRO A 227 20.92 12.65 -21.00
CA PRO A 227 20.88 14.07 -21.31
C PRO A 227 19.74 14.50 -22.26
N PHE A 228 19.12 13.55 -22.96
CA PHE A 228 18.15 13.82 -24.03
C PHE A 228 16.67 13.75 -23.60
N VAL A 229 16.41 13.60 -22.29
CA VAL A 229 15.06 13.64 -21.70
C VAL A 229 14.93 14.84 -20.75
N SER A 230 13.69 15.24 -20.41
CA SER A 230 13.46 16.34 -19.47
C SER A 230 14.09 16.07 -18.11
N GLU A 231 14.43 17.13 -17.37
CA GLU A 231 15.02 17.01 -16.03
C GLU A 231 14.11 16.21 -15.08
N ALA A 232 12.80 16.42 -15.15
CA ALA A 232 11.82 15.67 -14.38
C ALA A 232 11.75 14.19 -14.80
N SER A 233 11.98 13.87 -16.07
CA SER A 233 12.01 12.48 -16.55
C SER A 233 13.25 11.71 -16.09
N ARG A 234 14.40 12.37 -15.95
CA ARG A 234 15.65 11.72 -15.51
C ARG A 234 15.88 11.78 -14.00
N THR A 235 15.05 12.48 -13.24
CA THR A 235 15.22 12.64 -11.78
C THR A 235 14.18 11.81 -11.04
N ILE A 236 14.61 10.65 -10.54
CA ILE A 236 13.74 9.72 -9.82
C ILE A 236 13.65 10.16 -8.37
N ASP A 237 12.45 10.49 -7.93
CA ASP A 237 12.12 10.54 -6.51
C ASP A 237 11.83 9.12 -6.04
N ILE A 238 12.75 8.54 -5.25
CA ILE A 238 12.71 7.10 -4.92
C ILE A 238 11.43 6.78 -4.15
N LYS A 239 10.98 7.68 -3.27
CA LYS A 239 9.81 7.46 -2.43
C LYS A 239 8.55 7.36 -3.30
N VAL A 240 8.29 8.39 -4.10
CA VAL A 240 7.10 8.43 -4.96
C VAL A 240 7.13 7.30 -6.01
N TRP A 241 8.32 6.96 -6.50
CA TRP A 241 8.47 5.85 -7.44
C TRP A 241 8.11 4.50 -6.79
N CYS A 242 8.59 4.22 -5.57
CA CYS A 242 8.25 3.00 -4.82
C CYS A 242 6.76 2.93 -4.49
N GLU A 243 6.19 4.04 -3.98
CA GLU A 243 4.79 4.14 -3.57
C GLU A 243 3.83 3.87 -4.73
N MET A 244 4.10 4.45 -5.91
CA MET A 244 3.13 4.44 -7.02
C MET A 244 3.32 3.29 -8.01
N ARG A 245 4.51 2.68 -8.14
CA ARG A 245 4.80 1.83 -9.32
C ARG A 245 5.01 0.35 -9.01
N PRO A 246 6.16 -0.08 -8.47
CA PRO A 246 6.47 -1.51 -8.38
C PRO A 246 5.46 -2.24 -7.50
N GLY A 247 5.08 -1.66 -6.35
CA GLY A 247 4.19 -2.25 -5.35
C GLY A 247 2.74 -2.35 -5.78
N LEU A 248 2.09 -1.22 -6.07
CA LEU A 248 0.66 -1.17 -6.41
C LEU A 248 0.30 -1.97 -7.67
N LEU A 249 1.11 -1.84 -8.73
CA LEU A 249 0.87 -2.63 -9.93
C LEU A 249 1.24 -4.10 -9.71
N GLY A 250 2.33 -4.36 -8.98
CA GLY A 250 2.77 -5.71 -8.63
C GLY A 250 1.70 -6.51 -7.88
N TRP A 251 0.99 -5.86 -6.95
CA TRP A 251 -0.19 -6.43 -6.28
C TRP A 251 -1.23 -6.98 -7.28
N ASN A 252 -1.60 -6.20 -8.28
CA ASN A 252 -2.60 -6.64 -9.26
C ASN A 252 -2.07 -7.70 -10.21
N ILE A 253 -0.79 -7.66 -10.56
CA ILE A 253 -0.15 -8.73 -11.34
C ILE A 253 -0.21 -10.05 -10.55
N LEU A 254 0.03 -10.03 -9.23
CA LEU A 254 -0.14 -11.20 -8.36
C LEU A 254 -1.60 -11.69 -8.33
N ASN A 255 -2.58 -10.79 -8.24
CA ASN A 255 -4.00 -11.16 -8.31
C ASN A 255 -4.35 -11.88 -9.62
N LEU A 256 -3.87 -11.38 -10.76
CA LEU A 256 -4.07 -11.99 -12.07
C LEU A 256 -3.39 -13.37 -12.15
N SER A 257 -2.19 -13.50 -11.59
CA SER A 257 -1.50 -14.79 -11.46
C SER A 257 -2.31 -15.79 -10.62
N ASN A 258 -2.95 -15.33 -9.55
CA ASN A 258 -3.80 -16.15 -8.68
C ASN A 258 -5.07 -16.63 -9.43
N ILE A 259 -5.68 -15.78 -10.26
CA ILE A 259 -6.79 -16.18 -11.16
C ILE A 259 -6.33 -17.26 -12.15
N ALA A 260 -5.19 -17.05 -12.82
CA ALA A 260 -4.64 -18.03 -13.74
C ALA A 260 -4.35 -19.37 -13.05
N ARG A 261 -3.86 -19.34 -11.81
CA ARG A 261 -3.72 -20.56 -10.99
C ARG A 261 -5.05 -21.24 -10.75
N GLN A 262 -6.10 -20.52 -10.33
CA GLN A 262 -7.41 -21.12 -10.08
C GLN A 262 -7.93 -21.85 -11.33
N TYR A 263 -7.81 -21.20 -12.50
CA TYR A 263 -8.21 -21.80 -13.76
C TYR A 263 -7.42 -23.08 -14.10
N ARG A 264 -6.09 -23.08 -13.93
CA ARG A 264 -5.26 -24.28 -14.17
C ARG A 264 -5.61 -25.45 -13.23
N THR A 265 -5.96 -25.15 -11.98
CA THR A 265 -6.25 -26.18 -10.98
C THR A 265 -7.65 -26.77 -11.15
N TYR A 266 -8.67 -25.93 -11.41
CA TYR A 266 -10.07 -26.34 -11.40
C TYR A 266 -10.74 -26.36 -12.77
N GLY A 267 -10.14 -25.75 -13.80
CA GLY A 267 -10.73 -25.59 -15.13
C GLY A 267 -11.77 -24.46 -15.24
N TYR A 268 -12.04 -23.72 -14.15
CA TYR A 268 -12.95 -22.59 -14.12
C TYR A 268 -12.48 -21.51 -13.14
N VAL A 269 -13.09 -20.33 -13.22
CA VAL A 269 -12.79 -19.18 -12.34
C VAL A 269 -14.06 -18.79 -11.59
N THR A 270 -13.96 -18.60 -10.27
CA THR A 270 -15.10 -18.24 -9.42
C THR A 270 -15.44 -16.75 -9.49
N ASP A 271 -16.71 -16.41 -9.24
CA ASP A 271 -17.17 -15.03 -9.14
C ASP A 271 -16.46 -14.24 -8.02
N SER A 272 -16.13 -14.90 -6.90
CA SER A 272 -15.41 -14.31 -5.77
C SER A 272 -14.04 -13.75 -6.13
N ILE A 273 -13.19 -14.53 -6.81
CA ILE A 273 -11.81 -14.11 -7.12
C ILE A 273 -11.81 -13.00 -8.17
N VAL A 274 -12.75 -13.05 -9.12
CA VAL A 274 -12.96 -11.99 -10.11
C VAL A 274 -13.41 -10.72 -9.43
N LEU A 275 -14.38 -10.79 -8.51
CA LEU A 275 -14.91 -9.63 -7.80
C LEU A 275 -13.84 -8.96 -6.92
N SER A 276 -13.10 -9.73 -6.12
CA SER A 276 -11.98 -9.21 -5.32
C SER A 276 -10.93 -8.55 -6.21
N THR A 277 -10.50 -9.23 -7.29
CA THR A 277 -9.48 -8.69 -8.20
C THR A 277 -9.97 -7.43 -8.91
N ALA A 278 -11.22 -7.39 -9.36
CA ALA A 278 -11.79 -6.22 -10.03
C ALA A 278 -11.84 -4.98 -9.13
N PHE A 279 -12.26 -5.14 -7.87
CA PHE A 279 -12.27 -4.00 -6.93
C PHE A 279 -10.88 -3.51 -6.56
N GLN A 280 -9.93 -4.44 -6.37
CA GLN A 280 -8.54 -4.10 -6.07
C GLN A 280 -7.85 -3.45 -7.28
N LEU A 281 -8.12 -3.94 -8.50
CA LEU A 281 -7.62 -3.36 -9.73
C LEU A 281 -8.20 -1.96 -9.97
N PHE A 282 -9.50 -1.77 -9.76
CA PHE A 282 -10.13 -0.46 -9.85
C PHE A 282 -9.49 0.53 -8.87
N TYR A 283 -9.28 0.13 -7.62
CA TYR A 283 -8.63 0.96 -6.60
C TYR A 283 -7.23 1.40 -7.02
N VAL A 284 -6.40 0.46 -7.49
CA VAL A 284 -5.05 0.79 -7.95
C VAL A 284 -5.08 1.68 -9.17
N LEU A 285 -5.88 1.36 -10.19
CA LEU A 285 -5.96 2.17 -11.41
C LEU A 285 -6.47 3.60 -11.15
N ASP A 286 -7.43 3.78 -10.23
CA ASP A 286 -7.88 5.12 -9.78
C ASP A 286 -6.72 5.89 -9.13
N GLY A 287 -5.96 5.23 -8.25
CA GLY A 287 -4.76 5.81 -7.63
C GLY A 287 -3.69 6.19 -8.64
N LEU A 288 -3.41 5.34 -9.63
CA LEU A 288 -2.45 5.61 -10.70
C LEU A 288 -2.92 6.72 -11.65
N TYR A 289 -4.23 6.85 -11.85
CA TYR A 289 -4.81 7.91 -12.67
C TYR A 289 -4.79 9.27 -11.94
N MET A 290 -4.99 9.25 -10.62
CA MET A 290 -4.89 10.42 -9.75
C MET A 290 -3.49 10.60 -9.12
N GLU A 291 -2.44 10.15 -9.82
CA GLU A 291 -1.04 10.14 -9.34
C GLU A 291 -0.59 11.46 -8.69
N PRO A 292 -0.91 12.67 -9.22
CA PRO A 292 -0.46 13.93 -8.61
C PRO A 292 -0.97 14.17 -7.18
N ALA A 293 -2.06 13.52 -6.77
CA ALA A 293 -2.60 13.65 -5.41
C ALA A 293 -1.61 13.14 -4.34
N VAL A 294 -0.69 12.23 -4.71
CA VAL A 294 0.35 11.67 -3.83
C VAL A 294 1.23 12.77 -3.24
N LEU A 295 1.45 13.88 -3.96
CA LEU A 295 2.30 14.99 -3.51
C LEU A 295 1.79 15.72 -2.27
N THR A 296 0.55 15.45 -1.85
CA THR A 296 -0.08 16.05 -0.68
C THR A 296 -0.24 15.07 0.49
N THR A 297 0.21 13.82 0.34
CA THR A 297 0.12 12.80 1.38
C THR A 297 1.15 13.05 2.49
N MET A 298 0.90 12.49 3.68
CA MET A 298 1.85 12.59 4.80
C MET A 298 3.18 11.91 4.45
N ASP A 299 3.12 10.80 3.73
CA ASP A 299 4.26 10.01 3.28
C ASP A 299 5.24 10.87 2.48
N VAL A 300 4.74 11.72 1.56
CA VAL A 300 5.60 12.63 0.76
C VAL A 300 6.04 13.88 1.53
N ILE A 301 5.14 14.52 2.28
CA ILE A 301 5.41 15.86 2.83
C ILE A 301 6.01 15.86 4.25
N MET A 302 5.82 14.79 5.03
CA MET A 302 6.25 14.70 6.43
C MET A 302 7.23 13.56 6.68
N ASP A 303 6.99 12.37 6.12
CA ASP A 303 7.73 11.17 6.50
C ASP A 303 8.97 11.00 5.63
N GLY A 304 10.06 10.50 6.21
CA GLY A 304 11.27 10.19 5.45
C GLY A 304 11.10 8.88 4.68
N LEU A 305 11.92 8.65 3.65
CA LEU A 305 12.02 7.31 3.07
C LEU A 305 13.02 6.50 3.90
N GLY A 306 12.51 5.57 4.71
CA GLY A 306 13.30 4.59 5.46
C GLY A 306 12.85 3.16 5.18
N PHE A 307 13.25 2.22 6.04
CA PHE A 307 12.80 0.83 5.94
C PHE A 307 11.28 0.73 5.94
N MET A 308 10.58 1.50 6.79
CA MET A 308 9.12 1.47 6.91
C MET A 308 8.41 1.65 5.56
N LEU A 309 8.68 2.75 4.85
CA LEU A 309 8.02 3.05 3.58
C LEU A 309 8.49 2.09 2.48
N SER A 310 9.81 1.85 2.36
CA SER A 310 10.32 0.92 1.34
C SER A 310 9.75 -0.49 1.46
N PHE A 311 9.66 -1.04 2.68
CA PHE A 311 9.04 -2.33 2.98
C PHE A 311 7.52 -2.28 2.79
N GLY A 312 6.88 -1.19 3.24
CA GLY A 312 5.46 -0.93 3.04
C GLY A 312 5.06 -1.03 1.57
N ASP A 313 5.76 -0.29 0.72
CA ASP A 313 5.46 -0.18 -0.71
C ASP A 313 5.74 -1.49 -1.46
N MET A 314 6.91 -2.09 -1.23
CA MET A 314 7.42 -3.17 -2.09
C MET A 314 7.15 -4.57 -1.57
N VAL A 315 6.84 -4.73 -0.28
CA VAL A 315 6.58 -6.04 0.34
C VAL A 315 5.19 -6.08 0.95
N TRP A 316 4.88 -5.16 1.87
CA TRP A 316 3.62 -5.22 2.61
C TRP A 316 2.40 -5.11 1.69
N VAL A 317 2.33 -4.07 0.86
CA VAL A 317 1.21 -3.85 -0.06
C VAL A 317 1.02 -5.04 -1.00
N PRO A 318 1.99 -5.44 -1.85
CA PRO A 318 1.76 -6.52 -2.80
C PRO A 318 1.47 -7.87 -2.15
N PHE A 319 2.10 -8.23 -1.02
CA PHE A 319 1.99 -9.58 -0.45
C PHE A 319 0.90 -9.75 0.61
N VAL A 320 0.49 -8.70 1.31
CA VAL A 320 -0.67 -8.75 2.22
C VAL A 320 -1.96 -8.53 1.45
N TYR A 321 -1.98 -7.63 0.46
CA TYR A 321 -3.23 -7.24 -0.18
C TYR A 321 -3.68 -8.23 -1.28
N ASN A 322 -2.77 -9.05 -1.81
CA ASN A 322 -3.14 -10.15 -2.71
C ASN A 322 -3.67 -11.39 -1.95
N PHE A 323 -3.55 -11.42 -0.63
CA PHE A 323 -3.75 -12.63 0.16
C PHE A 323 -5.14 -13.25 -0.03
N GLN A 324 -6.17 -12.41 -0.20
CA GLN A 324 -7.54 -12.87 -0.47
C GLN A 324 -7.65 -13.60 -1.81
N THR A 325 -7.00 -13.11 -2.86
CA THR A 325 -7.03 -13.76 -4.17
C THR A 325 -6.18 -15.03 -4.17
N ARG A 326 -5.06 -15.05 -3.44
CA ARG A 326 -4.24 -16.27 -3.25
C ARG A 326 -5.03 -17.34 -2.50
N TYR A 327 -5.73 -16.97 -1.43
CA TYR A 327 -6.64 -17.87 -0.72
C TYR A 327 -7.71 -18.44 -1.67
N LEU A 328 -8.37 -17.58 -2.45
CA LEU A 328 -9.43 -17.99 -3.39
C LEU A 328 -8.90 -18.87 -4.53
N ALA A 329 -7.64 -18.70 -4.93
CA ALA A 329 -7.00 -19.55 -5.95
C ALA A 329 -6.87 -21.01 -5.52
N VAL A 330 -6.85 -21.27 -4.20
CA VAL A 330 -6.81 -22.61 -3.61
C VAL A 330 -8.18 -23.03 -3.06
N HIS A 331 -8.99 -22.08 -2.58
CA HIS A 331 -10.32 -22.35 -2.08
C HIS A 331 -11.36 -21.62 -2.94
N PRO A 332 -11.83 -22.25 -4.03
CA PRO A 332 -12.82 -21.64 -4.90
C PRO A 332 -14.15 -21.48 -4.16
N VAL A 333 -14.56 -20.22 -3.96
CA VAL A 333 -15.84 -19.86 -3.34
C VAL A 333 -16.77 -19.32 -4.42
N GLU A 334 -17.94 -19.93 -4.60
CA GLU A 334 -19.00 -19.37 -5.44
C GLU A 334 -19.99 -18.59 -4.57
N LEU A 335 -20.12 -17.30 -4.86
CA LEU A 335 -21.00 -16.39 -4.12
C LEU A 335 -22.44 -16.47 -4.62
N GLY A 336 -22.60 -16.69 -5.92
CA GLY A 336 -23.86 -16.53 -6.62
C GLY A 336 -24.41 -15.10 -6.54
N LEU A 337 -25.57 -14.88 -7.15
CA LEU A 337 -26.16 -13.53 -7.23
C LEU A 337 -26.39 -12.89 -5.86
N LYS A 338 -26.81 -13.67 -4.85
CA LYS A 338 -27.07 -13.15 -3.51
C LYS A 338 -25.79 -12.66 -2.81
N GLY A 339 -24.70 -13.43 -2.90
CA GLY A 339 -23.42 -13.04 -2.31
C GLY A 339 -22.85 -11.80 -3.01
N ILE A 340 -22.90 -11.75 -4.35
CA ILE A 340 -22.49 -10.58 -5.12
C ILE A 340 -23.29 -9.33 -4.72
N LEU A 341 -24.62 -9.43 -4.64
CA LEU A 341 -25.48 -8.31 -4.25
C LEU A 341 -25.18 -7.82 -2.83
N LEU A 342 -24.91 -8.72 -1.88
CA LEU A 342 -24.53 -8.35 -0.52
C LEU A 342 -23.20 -7.56 -0.51
N ILE A 343 -22.18 -8.05 -1.22
CA ILE A 343 -20.88 -7.39 -1.31
C ILE A 343 -21.00 -6.03 -1.98
N LEU A 344 -21.76 -5.94 -3.09
CA LEU A 344 -22.04 -4.68 -3.76
C LEU A 344 -22.80 -3.70 -2.87
N ALA A 345 -23.74 -4.18 -2.04
CA ALA A 345 -24.46 -3.33 -1.09
C ALA A 345 -23.51 -2.73 -0.04
N VAL A 346 -22.66 -3.54 0.58
CA VAL A 346 -21.66 -3.06 1.56
C VAL A 346 -20.71 -2.05 0.91
N THR A 347 -20.19 -2.38 -0.28
CA THR A 347 -19.31 -1.49 -1.04
C THR A 347 -19.99 -0.19 -1.42
N GLY A 348 -21.25 -0.25 -1.87
CA GLY A 348 -22.06 0.90 -2.25
C GLY A 348 -22.31 1.85 -1.07
N VAL A 349 -22.60 1.31 0.12
CA VAL A 349 -22.71 2.09 1.35
C VAL A 349 -21.38 2.79 1.67
N GLY A 350 -20.27 2.05 1.69
CA GLY A 350 -18.95 2.61 1.95
C GLY A 350 -18.59 3.73 0.94
N TYR A 351 -18.81 3.48 -0.35
CA TYR A 351 -18.55 4.44 -1.42
C TYR A 351 -19.41 5.70 -1.30
N SER A 352 -20.70 5.55 -0.96
CA SER A 352 -21.60 6.68 -0.76
C SER A 352 -21.11 7.62 0.35
N ILE A 353 -20.58 7.05 1.45
CA ILE A 353 -20.02 7.80 2.57
C ILE A 353 -18.69 8.44 2.17
N PHE A 354 -17.75 7.66 1.62
CA PHE A 354 -16.42 8.13 1.27
C PHE A 354 -16.47 9.24 0.23
N ARG A 355 -17.16 8.99 -0.89
CA ARG A 355 -17.24 9.95 -1.98
C ARG A 355 -18.18 11.10 -1.63
N GLY A 356 -19.27 10.84 -0.91
CA GLY A 356 -20.19 11.86 -0.40
C GLY A 356 -19.50 12.89 0.50
N ALA A 357 -18.74 12.43 1.49
CA ALA A 357 -18.00 13.29 2.40
C ALA A 357 -16.93 14.12 1.69
N ASN A 358 -16.15 13.50 0.80
CA ASN A 358 -15.12 14.21 0.03
C ASN A 358 -15.71 15.21 -0.97
N ASN A 359 -16.79 14.86 -1.66
CA ASN A 359 -17.48 15.78 -2.57
C ASN A 359 -18.10 16.96 -1.82
N GLN A 360 -18.68 16.74 -0.63
CA GLN A 360 -19.17 17.82 0.23
C GLN A 360 -18.03 18.78 0.59
N LYS A 361 -16.88 18.26 1.03
CA LYS A 361 -15.68 19.05 1.36
C LYS A 361 -15.19 19.86 0.17
N ASN A 362 -15.07 19.22 -1.00
CA ASN A 362 -14.55 19.87 -2.20
C ASN A 362 -15.48 20.97 -2.70
N ARG A 363 -16.79 20.71 -2.75
CA ARG A 363 -17.80 21.72 -3.15
C ARG A 363 -17.81 22.89 -2.19
N PHE A 364 -17.85 22.63 -0.88
CA PHE A 364 -17.83 23.68 0.14
C PHE A 364 -16.56 24.53 0.10
N ARG A 365 -15.40 23.92 -0.17
CA ARG A 365 -14.14 24.66 -0.35
C ARG A 365 -14.07 25.48 -1.64
N THR A 366 -14.74 25.02 -2.70
CA THR A 366 -14.76 25.71 -4.00
C THR A 366 -15.74 26.88 -3.99
N ASP A 367 -16.98 26.63 -3.56
CA ASP A 367 -18.02 27.64 -3.44
C ASP A 367 -18.93 27.31 -2.24
N PRO A 368 -18.76 28.01 -1.11
CA PRO A 368 -19.63 27.87 0.05
C PRO A 368 -21.10 28.25 -0.22
N ASN A 369 -21.40 28.99 -1.30
CA ASN A 369 -22.73 29.43 -1.65
C ASN A 369 -23.46 28.48 -2.62
N ASP A 370 -22.81 27.42 -3.09
CA ASP A 370 -23.44 26.42 -3.96
C ASP A 370 -24.72 25.87 -3.26
N PRO A 371 -25.88 25.85 -3.94
CA PRO A 371 -27.15 25.44 -3.34
C PRO A 371 -27.11 24.09 -2.62
N ARG A 372 -26.23 23.19 -3.06
CA ARG A 372 -26.08 21.83 -2.53
C ARG A 372 -25.33 21.79 -1.20
N VAL A 373 -24.55 22.82 -0.85
CA VAL A 373 -23.78 22.90 0.40
C VAL A 373 -24.03 24.19 1.19
N LYS A 374 -24.86 25.11 0.69
CA LYS A 374 -25.20 26.37 1.36
C LYS A 374 -25.79 26.19 2.77
N HIS A 375 -26.45 25.05 3.02
CA HIS A 375 -27.02 24.70 4.32
C HIS A 375 -25.97 24.17 5.32
N ILE A 376 -24.72 23.94 4.90
CA ILE A 376 -23.66 23.42 5.75
C ILE A 376 -23.15 24.52 6.69
N LYS A 377 -23.35 24.30 7.99
CA LYS A 377 -22.77 25.08 9.09
C LYS A 377 -21.27 24.83 9.22
N TYR A 378 -20.53 25.87 9.61
CA TYR A 378 -19.08 25.82 9.80
C TYR A 378 -18.60 26.77 10.90
N ILE A 379 -17.37 26.55 11.38
CA ILE A 379 -16.58 27.49 12.18
C ILE A 379 -15.57 28.15 11.24
N GLU A 380 -15.50 29.48 11.26
CA GLU A 380 -14.40 30.21 10.64
C GLU A 380 -13.26 30.32 11.66
N THR A 381 -12.09 29.81 11.29
CA THR A 381 -10.90 29.81 12.14
C THR A 381 -10.17 31.14 12.06
N ALA A 382 -9.33 31.44 13.05
CA ALA A 382 -8.45 32.63 13.04
C ALA A 382 -7.52 32.67 11.81
N SER A 383 -7.23 31.51 11.20
CA SER A 383 -6.44 31.41 9.96
C SER A 383 -7.25 31.70 8.68
N GLY A 384 -8.54 32.02 8.77
CA GLY A 384 -9.46 32.19 7.64
C GLY A 384 -9.94 30.87 7.02
N SER A 385 -9.46 29.72 7.51
CA SER A 385 -9.95 28.40 7.09
C SER A 385 -11.33 28.11 7.69
N LYS A 386 -12.17 27.35 6.97
CA LYS A 386 -13.52 26.97 7.41
C LYS A 386 -13.60 25.49 7.78
N LEU A 387 -14.08 25.19 8.98
CA LEU A 387 -14.29 23.83 9.51
C LEU A 387 -15.78 23.50 9.54
N MET A 388 -16.23 22.56 8.71
CA MET A 388 -17.65 22.19 8.60
C MET A 388 -18.13 21.41 9.83
N THR A 389 -19.25 21.82 10.43
CA THR A 389 -19.84 21.23 11.65
C THR A 389 -21.17 20.54 11.41
N SER A 390 -21.55 20.32 10.14
CA SER A 390 -22.80 19.67 9.74
C SER A 390 -22.65 18.88 8.43
N GLY A 391 -23.67 18.11 8.06
CA GLY A 391 -23.57 17.09 7.00
C GLY A 391 -22.64 15.96 7.43
N TRP A 392 -21.90 15.37 6.48
CA TRP A 392 -20.96 14.27 6.75
C TRP A 392 -19.95 14.64 7.84
N TRP A 393 -19.33 15.81 7.71
CA TRP A 393 -18.30 16.33 8.63
C TRP A 393 -18.86 16.80 9.99
N GLY A 394 -20.18 16.80 10.16
CA GLY A 394 -20.84 17.00 11.45
C GLY A 394 -21.16 15.69 12.18
N MET A 395 -21.19 14.54 11.47
CA MET A 395 -21.45 13.23 12.08
C MET A 395 -20.19 12.68 12.77
N ALA A 396 -19.05 12.77 12.08
CA ALA A 396 -17.74 12.43 12.59
C ALA A 396 -16.67 13.25 11.85
N ARG A 397 -15.56 13.54 12.52
CA ARG A 397 -14.47 14.37 11.97
C ARG A 397 -13.77 13.71 10.77
N HIS A 398 -13.78 12.38 10.73
CA HIS A 398 -13.19 11.55 9.69
C HIS A 398 -14.19 10.49 9.19
N ILE A 399 -15.43 10.88 8.93
CA ILE A 399 -16.46 9.97 8.40
C ILE A 399 -16.08 9.35 7.05
N ASN A 400 -15.23 10.03 6.27
CA ASN A 400 -14.68 9.47 5.03
C ASN A 400 -13.83 8.21 5.31
N TYR A 401 -13.13 8.13 6.45
CA TYR A 401 -12.37 6.93 6.82
C TYR A 401 -13.30 5.76 7.16
N LEU A 402 -14.49 6.01 7.70
CA LEU A 402 -15.51 4.96 7.86
C LEU A 402 -15.95 4.42 6.49
N GLY A 403 -16.20 5.31 5.53
CA GLY A 403 -16.55 4.91 4.16
C GLY A 403 -15.45 4.06 3.51
N ASP A 404 -14.20 4.48 3.65
CA ASP A 404 -13.02 3.76 3.14
C ASP A 404 -12.87 2.39 3.81
N TRP A 405 -13.03 2.33 5.13
CA TRP A 405 -12.99 1.07 5.88
C TRP A 405 -14.10 0.11 5.43
N LEU A 406 -15.33 0.59 5.24
CA LEU A 406 -16.44 -0.25 4.75
C LEU A 406 -16.22 -0.75 3.32
N MET A 407 -15.68 0.08 2.43
CA MET A 407 -15.32 -0.36 1.07
C MET A 407 -14.27 -1.47 1.10
N SER A 408 -13.34 -1.43 2.05
CA SER A 408 -12.26 -2.40 2.17
C SER A 408 -12.77 -3.83 2.48
N TRP A 409 -13.98 -3.97 3.01
CA TRP A 409 -14.66 -5.27 3.22
C TRP A 409 -14.93 -6.00 1.91
N ALA A 410 -15.08 -5.28 0.79
CA ALA A 410 -15.26 -5.87 -0.53
C ALA A 410 -14.09 -6.77 -0.95
N TYR A 411 -12.91 -6.59 -0.34
CA TYR A 411 -11.73 -7.42 -0.63
C TYR A 411 -11.81 -8.76 0.10
N SER A 412 -12.33 -8.78 1.33
CA SER A 412 -12.30 -9.94 2.23
C SER A 412 -13.61 -10.73 2.27
N LEU A 413 -14.77 -10.08 2.14
CA LEU A 413 -16.07 -10.75 2.12
C LEU A 413 -16.18 -11.85 1.04
N PRO A 414 -15.62 -11.70 -0.18
CA PRO A 414 -15.62 -12.76 -1.18
C PRO A 414 -14.96 -14.07 -0.72
N THR A 415 -14.09 -14.05 0.29
CA THR A 415 -13.44 -15.26 0.82
C THR A 415 -14.34 -16.08 1.75
N GLY A 416 -15.51 -15.56 2.13
CA GLY A 416 -16.42 -16.24 3.06
C GLY A 416 -15.86 -16.41 4.47
N PHE A 417 -16.42 -17.37 5.22
CA PHE A 417 -16.10 -17.68 6.62
C PHE A 417 -15.44 -19.07 6.79
N ALA A 418 -14.65 -19.49 5.80
CA ALA A 418 -14.09 -20.84 5.75
C ALA A 418 -12.58 -20.88 6.02
N GLY A 419 -12.13 -21.93 6.71
CA GLY A 419 -10.80 -22.51 6.47
C GLY A 419 -10.97 -23.77 5.63
N TYR A 420 -9.88 -24.30 5.10
CA TYR A 420 -9.90 -25.50 4.26
C TYR A 420 -8.72 -26.41 4.55
N THR A 421 -8.89 -27.70 4.27
CA THR A 421 -7.80 -28.69 4.20
C THR A 421 -7.73 -29.27 2.80
N LEU A 422 -6.52 -29.64 2.39
CA LEU A 422 -6.29 -30.35 1.14
C LEU A 422 -6.14 -31.83 1.43
N ILE A 423 -6.99 -32.65 0.82
CA ILE A 423 -6.93 -34.10 0.90
C ILE A 423 -6.53 -34.62 -0.47
N GLU A 424 -5.50 -35.47 -0.50
CA GLU A 424 -5.11 -36.18 -1.71
C GLU A 424 -6.01 -37.41 -1.87
N SER A 425 -6.73 -37.47 -2.99
CA SER A 425 -7.53 -38.63 -3.38
C SER A 425 -7.07 -39.15 -4.74
N ILE A 426 -6.89 -40.46 -4.86
CA ILE A 426 -6.56 -41.09 -6.13
C ILE A 426 -7.85 -41.28 -6.94
N ASN A 427 -7.87 -40.74 -8.14
CA ASN A 427 -8.99 -40.93 -9.07
C ASN A 427 -9.03 -42.36 -9.62
N GLN A 428 -10.16 -42.72 -10.24
CA GLN A 428 -10.34 -44.02 -10.90
C GLN A 428 -9.29 -44.32 -11.99
N THR A 429 -8.63 -43.28 -12.53
CA THR A 429 -7.53 -43.37 -13.51
C THR A 429 -6.14 -43.55 -12.89
N GLY A 430 -6.02 -43.51 -11.56
CA GLY A 430 -4.73 -43.58 -10.85
C GLY A 430 -4.07 -42.22 -10.60
N ASP A 431 -4.65 -41.12 -11.08
CA ASP A 431 -4.11 -39.78 -10.88
C ASP A 431 -4.41 -39.26 -9.47
N VAL A 432 -3.41 -38.69 -8.80
CA VAL A 432 -3.59 -38.02 -7.50
C VAL A 432 -4.27 -36.67 -7.72
N GLN A 433 -5.50 -36.52 -7.24
CA GLN A 433 -6.21 -35.25 -7.20
C GLN A 433 -6.21 -34.65 -5.79
N LYS A 434 -5.82 -33.39 -5.69
CA LYS A 434 -5.95 -32.60 -4.46
C LYS A 434 -7.36 -32.03 -4.40
N ARG A 435 -8.14 -32.46 -3.42
CA ARG A 435 -9.50 -31.95 -3.18
C ARG A 435 -9.51 -31.04 -1.95
N VAL A 436 -10.14 -29.88 -2.12
CA VAL A 436 -10.36 -28.93 -1.03
C VAL A 436 -11.58 -29.38 -0.23
N VAL A 437 -11.40 -29.58 1.07
CA VAL A 437 -12.47 -30.03 1.98
C VAL A 437 -12.60 -29.04 3.13
N GLN A 438 -13.84 -28.73 3.49
CA GLN A 438 -14.15 -27.97 4.69
C GLN A 438 -14.58 -28.93 5.80
N THR A 439 -13.74 -29.08 6.84
CA THR A 439 -14.16 -29.77 8.07
C THR A 439 -14.70 -28.74 9.07
N PRO A 440 -15.56 -29.16 10.03
CA PRO A 440 -16.01 -28.27 11.09
C PRO A 440 -14.87 -27.65 11.90
N GLU A 441 -13.75 -28.36 12.07
CA GLU A 441 -12.60 -27.89 12.86
C GLU A 441 -11.85 -26.73 12.20
N VAL A 442 -11.81 -26.67 10.87
CA VAL A 442 -11.11 -25.60 10.14
C VAL A 442 -11.99 -24.39 9.83
N ARG A 443 -13.30 -24.48 10.08
CA ARG A 443 -14.22 -23.39 9.79
C ARG A 443 -13.85 -22.13 10.57
N GLY A 444 -13.83 -20.98 9.88
CA GLY A 444 -13.48 -19.68 10.47
C GLY A 444 -11.98 -19.37 10.57
N TRP A 445 -11.09 -20.37 10.58
CA TRP A 445 -9.65 -20.14 10.72
C TRP A 445 -9.04 -19.39 9.54
N GLY A 446 -9.54 -19.59 8.32
CA GLY A 446 -9.08 -18.83 7.15
C GLY A 446 -9.31 -17.31 7.27
N MET A 447 -10.27 -16.89 8.11
CA MET A 447 -10.53 -15.47 8.34
C MET A 447 -9.37 -14.76 9.03
N ILE A 448 -8.58 -15.46 9.85
CA ILE A 448 -7.43 -14.85 10.52
C ILE A 448 -6.49 -14.25 9.48
N CYS A 449 -6.34 -14.89 8.32
CA CYS A 449 -5.48 -14.41 7.27
C CYS A 449 -6.25 -13.51 6.29
N THR A 450 -7.44 -13.89 5.83
CA THR A 450 -8.16 -13.12 4.80
C THR A 450 -8.78 -11.81 5.32
N TYR A 451 -9.15 -11.74 6.60
CA TYR A 451 -9.69 -10.54 7.25
C TYR A 451 -8.63 -9.76 8.04
N PHE A 452 -7.38 -10.25 8.11
CA PHE A 452 -6.26 -9.52 8.71
C PHE A 452 -6.16 -8.10 8.14
N PHE A 453 -6.31 -7.98 6.82
CA PHE A 453 -6.31 -6.70 6.12
C PHE A 453 -7.34 -5.71 6.70
N LEU A 454 -8.54 -6.14 7.07
CA LEU A 454 -9.57 -5.25 7.64
C LEU A 454 -9.18 -4.71 9.01
N ILE A 455 -8.57 -5.56 9.84
CA ILE A 455 -8.09 -5.19 11.18
C ILE A 455 -6.90 -4.23 11.03
N TYR A 456 -5.92 -4.62 10.21
CA TYR A 456 -4.76 -3.79 9.89
C TYR A 456 -5.18 -2.41 9.36
N PHE A 457 -6.09 -2.37 8.38
CA PHE A 457 -6.54 -1.13 7.77
C PHE A 457 -7.31 -0.26 8.77
N GLY A 458 -8.14 -0.86 9.64
CA GLY A 458 -8.79 -0.15 10.74
C GLY A 458 -7.78 0.49 11.70
N VAL A 459 -6.74 -0.24 12.10
CA VAL A 459 -5.65 0.29 12.95
C VAL A 459 -4.89 1.41 12.24
N LEU A 460 -4.60 1.25 10.94
CA LEU A 460 -3.96 2.28 10.12
C LEU A 460 -4.80 3.56 10.07
N LEU A 461 -6.12 3.44 9.86
CA LEU A 461 -7.03 4.58 9.82
C LEU A 461 -7.12 5.31 11.17
N ILE A 462 -7.13 4.57 12.28
CA ILE A 462 -7.08 5.15 13.64
C ILE A 462 -5.74 5.88 13.85
N HIS A 463 -4.63 5.28 13.46
CA HIS A 463 -3.32 5.94 13.57
C HIS A 463 -3.25 7.20 12.71
N ARG A 464 -3.75 7.13 11.47
CA ARG A 464 -3.82 8.25 10.54
C ARG A 464 -4.71 9.38 11.05
N GLU A 465 -5.87 9.04 11.62
CA GLU A 465 -6.76 10.01 12.27
C GLU A 465 -6.04 10.76 13.39
N ARG A 466 -5.36 10.05 14.29
CA ARG A 466 -4.64 10.69 15.40
C ARG A 466 -3.57 11.66 14.91
N ARG A 467 -2.82 11.30 13.86
CA ARG A 467 -1.82 12.18 13.26
C ARG A 467 -2.45 13.41 12.61
N ASP A 468 -3.61 13.27 11.97
CA ASP A 468 -4.31 14.40 11.36
C ASP A 468 -4.95 15.32 12.41
N GLU A 469 -5.47 14.76 13.51
CA GLU A 469 -5.93 15.51 14.69
C GLU A 469 -4.80 16.35 15.29
N GLU A 470 -3.62 15.76 15.51
CA GLU A 470 -2.46 16.50 16.02
C GLU A 470 -2.06 17.64 15.08
N LYS A 471 -2.05 17.38 13.77
CA LYS A 471 -1.75 18.38 12.74
C LYS A 471 -2.77 19.51 12.74
N CYS A 472 -4.06 19.18 12.79
CA CYS A 472 -5.15 20.15 12.83
C CYS A 472 -5.14 20.94 14.14
N LYS A 473 -4.83 20.30 15.26
CA LYS A 473 -4.67 20.95 16.56
C LYS A 473 -3.53 21.96 16.57
N ARG A 474 -2.37 21.61 16.02
CA ARG A 474 -1.23 22.54 15.88
C ARG A 474 -1.57 23.71 14.96
N LYS A 475 -2.32 23.47 13.88
CA LYS A 475 -2.67 24.50 12.90
C LYS A 475 -3.76 25.46 13.38
N TYR A 476 -4.84 24.94 13.96
CA TYR A 476 -6.05 25.72 14.28
C TYR A 476 -6.21 26.03 15.78
N GLY A 477 -5.38 25.46 16.66
CA GLY A 477 -5.33 25.85 18.07
C GLY A 477 -6.67 25.72 18.80
N ALA A 478 -7.20 26.85 19.29
CA ALA A 478 -8.45 26.90 20.05
C ALA A 478 -9.69 26.64 19.18
N ASP A 479 -9.65 26.98 17.88
CA ASP A 479 -10.75 26.69 16.96
C ASP A 479 -10.92 25.19 16.74
N TRP A 480 -9.83 24.42 16.83
CA TRP A 480 -9.89 22.96 16.82
C TRP A 480 -10.56 22.40 18.08
N ASP A 481 -10.29 22.96 19.25
CA ASP A 481 -10.97 22.55 20.50
C ASP A 481 -12.47 22.81 20.40
N ARG A 482 -12.84 23.98 19.87
CA ARG A 482 -14.23 24.30 19.61
C ARG A 482 -14.85 23.31 18.61
N TYR A 483 -14.15 22.99 17.53
CA TYR A 483 -14.63 22.04 16.54
C TYR A 483 -14.86 20.64 17.12
N THR A 484 -13.87 20.10 17.86
CA THR A 484 -13.95 18.78 18.51
C THR A 484 -14.99 18.72 19.63
N SER A 485 -15.34 19.85 20.25
CA SER A 485 -16.44 19.93 21.23
C SER A 485 -17.82 19.75 20.59
N LEU A 486 -17.98 20.18 19.33
CA LEU A 486 -19.21 20.07 18.55
C LEU A 486 -19.32 18.72 17.84
N VAL A 487 -18.25 18.30 17.17
CA VAL A 487 -18.20 17.04 16.44
C VAL A 487 -17.33 16.07 17.25
N ARG A 488 -17.96 15.33 18.18
CA ARG A 488 -17.23 14.51 19.16
C ARG A 488 -16.65 13.22 18.59
N SER A 489 -17.38 12.57 17.69
CA SER A 489 -16.96 11.31 17.06
C SER A 489 -15.81 11.54 16.10
N ARG A 490 -14.81 10.65 16.14
CA ARG A 490 -13.64 10.66 15.26
C ARG A 490 -13.95 10.02 13.93
N ILE A 491 -14.33 8.74 13.94
CA ILE A 491 -14.54 7.94 12.71
C ILE A 491 -15.95 7.35 12.72
N VAL A 492 -16.35 6.69 13.81
CA VAL A 492 -17.61 5.94 13.89
C VAL A 492 -18.59 6.73 14.75
N PRO A 493 -19.65 7.33 14.16
CA PRO A 493 -20.59 8.16 14.90
C PRO A 493 -21.16 7.46 16.14
N GLY A 494 -20.97 8.08 17.31
CA GLY A 494 -21.50 7.57 18.57
C GLY A 494 -20.71 6.43 19.23
N ILE A 495 -19.62 5.95 18.61
CA ILE A 495 -18.77 4.87 19.14
C ILE A 495 -17.33 5.36 19.39
N TYR A 496 -16.70 5.96 18.38
CA TYR A 496 -15.31 6.44 18.40
C TYR A 496 -15.20 7.77 17.66
#